data_AF-A0A1I6X8B9-F1
#
_entry.id   AF-A0A1I6X8B9-F1
#
_cell.length_a   1.000
_cell.length_b   1.000
_cell.length_c   1.000
_cell.angle_alpha   90.00
_cell.angle_beta   90.00
_cell.angle_gamma   90.00
#
_symmetry.space_group_name_H-M   'P 1'
#
loop_
_entity.id
_entity.type
_entity.pdbx_description
1 polymer ?
#
loop_
_entity_poly.entity_id
_entity_poly.type
_entity_poly.pdbx_seq_one_letter_code
_entity_poly.pdbx_strand_id
1 'polypeptide(L)'
;MEYWEKGGNGKLKYKPVFEFADSKDADIRVKWVENLEAVEGAPSGVAGYASPTVSNGRFVRVDIVLEVGNYKGKAWRQYGDATMLSIAKHEFGHALGLGHSNNRRDIMYPEYELRDNINPLLLSKYGNVLRLAGFAALAVLLYLGISWLHSRKKRKILEEKYLK
;
A
#
# COMPACT_ATOMS: atom_id res chain seq x y z
N MET A 1 20.27 3.86 2.53
CA MET A 1 21.15 4.72 3.37
C MET A 1 21.79 5.83 2.56
N GLU A 2 22.41 5.51 1.43
CA GLU A 2 23.04 6.46 0.50
C GLU A 2 22.23 7.75 0.21
N TYR A 3 20.90 7.65 0.07
CA TYR A 3 20.03 8.82 -0.11
C TYR A 3 20.23 9.89 0.99
N TRP A 4 20.29 9.47 2.25
CA TRP A 4 20.46 10.37 3.39
C TRP A 4 21.91 10.86 3.52
N GLU A 5 22.90 10.05 3.15
CA GLU A 5 24.33 10.44 3.11
C GLU A 5 24.61 11.52 2.06
N LYS A 6 23.84 11.51 0.96
CA LYS A 6 23.89 12.51 -0.12
C LYS A 6 23.07 13.77 0.17
N GLY A 7 22.58 13.95 1.39
CA GLY A 7 21.82 15.13 1.83
C GLY A 7 20.30 14.94 1.89
N GLY A 8 19.79 13.78 1.49
CA GLY A 8 18.38 13.41 1.64
C GLY A 8 17.42 14.40 0.99
N ASN A 9 16.45 14.88 1.77
CA ASN A 9 15.50 15.92 1.34
C ASN A 9 16.00 17.36 1.57
N GLY A 10 17.28 17.53 1.91
CA GLY A 10 17.91 18.84 2.14
C GLY A 10 17.57 19.51 3.47
N LYS A 11 16.86 18.83 4.39
CA LYS A 11 16.41 19.42 5.67
C LYS A 11 17.27 19.04 6.88
N LEU A 12 18.22 18.11 6.72
CA LEU A 12 19.13 17.74 7.80
C LEU A 12 20.13 18.87 8.04
N LYS A 13 20.37 19.18 9.32
CA LYS A 13 21.36 20.19 9.75
C LYS A 13 22.79 19.64 9.81
N TYR A 14 22.96 18.36 9.51
CA TYR A 14 24.21 17.63 9.58
C TYR A 14 24.26 16.60 8.46
N LYS A 15 25.45 16.10 8.16
CA LYS A 15 25.64 15.01 7.18
C LYS A 15 25.74 13.69 7.93
N PRO A 16 24.75 12.78 7.82
CA PRO A 16 24.84 11.48 8.44
C PRO A 16 25.90 10.63 7.74
N VAL A 17 26.52 9.74 8.51
CA VAL A 17 27.41 8.68 8.02
C VAL A 17 26.86 7.38 8.57
N PHE A 18 26.67 6.38 7.72
CA PHE A 18 26.18 5.08 8.16
C PHE A 18 27.26 4.03 8.05
N GLU A 19 27.30 3.17 9.05
CA GLU A 19 28.11 1.97 9.07
C GLU A 19 27.22 0.80 9.48
N PHE A 20 27.40 -0.34 8.82
CA PHE A 20 26.73 -1.56 9.27
C PHE A 20 27.40 -2.03 10.55
N ALA A 21 26.63 -2.10 11.62
CA ALA A 21 27.07 -2.62 12.90
C ALA A 21 26.26 -3.87 13.25
N ASP A 22 26.95 -4.99 13.48
CA ASP A 22 26.37 -6.16 14.13
C ASP A 22 26.56 -6.03 15.65
N SER A 23 25.76 -5.13 16.25
CA SER A 23 25.83 -4.83 17.67
C SER A 23 24.47 -4.50 18.23
N LYS A 24 24.20 -4.98 19.45
CA LYS A 24 23.02 -4.60 20.23
C LYS A 24 23.01 -3.11 20.61
N ASP A 25 24.18 -2.48 20.59
CA ASP A 25 24.42 -1.09 20.96
C ASP A 25 24.44 -0.16 19.73
N ALA A 26 23.99 -0.63 18.56
CA ALA A 26 23.85 0.20 17.37
C ALA A 26 22.89 1.37 17.60
N ASP A 27 23.24 2.56 17.08
CA ASP A 27 22.44 3.78 17.22
C ASP A 27 21.05 3.64 16.59
N ILE A 28 20.96 2.93 15.45
CA ILE A 28 19.72 2.65 14.76
C ILE A 28 19.61 1.14 14.57
N ARG A 29 18.52 0.55 15.06
CA ARG A 29 18.20 -0.87 14.86
C ARG A 29 17.00 -0.99 13.96
N VAL A 30 17.05 -1.91 13.01
CA VAL A 30 15.96 -2.15 12.06
C VAL A 30 15.44 -3.57 12.28
N LYS A 31 14.12 -3.70 12.46
CA LYS A 31 13.46 -5.00 12.51
C LYS A 31 12.32 -5.07 11.50
N TRP A 32 12.11 -6.27 10.97
CA TRP A 32 11.10 -6.58 9.99
C TRP A 32 10.01 -7.43 10.65
N VAL A 33 8.74 -7.08 10.44
CA VAL A 33 7.60 -7.81 11.01
C VAL A 33 6.58 -8.13 9.94
N GLU A 34 5.89 -9.27 10.07
CA GLU A 34 4.85 -9.67 9.12
C GLU A 34 3.60 -8.80 9.22
N ASN A 35 3.29 -8.31 10.42
CA ASN A 35 2.15 -7.45 10.71
C ASN A 35 2.43 -6.57 11.93
N LEU A 36 2.43 -5.25 11.74
CA LEU A 36 2.74 -4.30 12.81
C LEU A 36 1.70 -4.29 13.94
N GLU A 37 0.42 -4.42 13.60
CA GLU A 37 -0.68 -4.36 14.58
C GLU A 37 -0.65 -5.58 15.51
N ALA A 38 -0.44 -6.78 14.95
CA ALA A 38 -0.45 -8.03 15.70
C ALA A 38 0.83 -8.24 16.54
N VAL A 39 1.98 -7.78 16.04
CA VAL A 39 3.29 -8.03 16.68
C VAL A 39 3.67 -6.91 17.65
N GLU A 40 3.38 -5.65 17.31
CA GLU A 40 3.86 -4.48 18.07
C GLU A 40 2.72 -3.68 18.75
N GLY A 41 1.45 -4.01 18.49
CA GLY A 41 0.32 -3.22 18.98
C GLY A 41 0.28 -1.81 18.40
N ALA A 42 0.90 -1.60 17.23
CA ALA A 42 0.97 -0.31 16.57
C ALA A 42 -0.43 0.19 16.16
N PRO A 43 -0.65 1.53 16.07
CA PRO A 43 -1.89 2.10 15.56
C PRO A 43 -2.25 1.53 14.19
N SER A 44 -3.54 1.31 13.96
CA SER A 44 -3.98 0.70 12.72
C SER A 44 -3.64 1.57 11.51
N GLY A 45 -3.10 0.93 10.47
CA GLY A 45 -2.85 1.57 9.18
C GLY A 45 -1.41 1.92 8.88
N VAL A 46 -0.46 1.82 9.81
CA VAL A 46 0.96 2.12 9.56
C VAL A 46 1.72 0.96 8.92
N ALA A 47 2.66 1.28 8.02
CA ALA A 47 3.54 0.31 7.36
C ALA A 47 4.98 0.31 7.95
N GLY A 48 5.28 1.27 8.81
CA GLY A 48 6.52 1.36 9.56
C GLY A 48 6.40 2.38 10.69
N TYR A 49 7.35 2.36 11.62
CA TYR A 49 7.56 3.47 12.55
C TYR A 49 9.02 3.50 13.03
N ALA A 50 9.48 4.69 13.43
CA ALA A 50 10.72 4.90 14.14
C ALA A 50 10.44 5.34 15.59
N SER A 51 10.97 4.59 16.55
CA SER A 51 10.81 4.86 17.98
C SER A 51 12.14 5.30 18.59
N PRO A 52 12.38 6.61 18.77
CA PRO A 52 13.58 7.12 19.39
C PRO A 52 13.56 6.92 20.92
N THR A 53 14.66 6.41 21.45
CA THR A 53 15.00 6.50 22.88
C THR A 53 15.78 7.80 23.08
N VAL A 54 15.25 8.70 23.90
CA VAL A 54 15.83 10.03 24.14
C VAL A 54 16.41 10.12 25.54
N SER A 55 17.64 10.62 25.66
CA SER A 55 18.27 10.97 26.93
C SER A 55 18.94 12.33 26.81
N ASN A 56 18.71 13.22 27.79
CA ASN A 56 19.24 14.59 27.80
C ASN A 56 18.99 15.35 26.48
N GLY A 57 17.80 15.19 25.91
CA GLY A 57 17.40 15.86 24.66
C GLY A 57 18.11 15.34 23.40
N ARG A 58 18.81 14.21 23.48
CA ARG A 58 19.50 13.57 22.35
C ARG A 58 18.97 12.16 22.14
N PHE A 59 18.91 11.75 20.87
CA PHE A 59 18.62 10.36 20.54
C PHE A 59 19.83 9.53 20.96
N VAL A 60 19.61 8.54 21.81
CA VAL A 60 20.65 7.57 22.21
C VAL A 60 20.50 6.25 21.47
N ARG A 61 19.31 5.99 20.94
CA ARG A 61 18.99 4.83 20.10
C ARG A 61 17.69 5.10 19.35
N VAL A 62 17.54 4.57 18.14
CA VAL A 62 16.27 4.54 17.43
C VAL A 62 15.97 3.12 16.97
N ASP A 63 14.78 2.65 17.31
CA ASP A 63 14.25 1.37 16.85
C ASP A 63 13.29 1.61 15.68
N ILE A 64 13.70 1.18 14.48
CA ILE A 64 12.88 1.21 13.27
C ILE A 64 12.21 -0.15 13.10
N VAL A 65 10.90 -0.14 12.89
CA VAL A 65 10.10 -1.32 12.62
C VAL A 65 9.43 -1.19 11.28
N LEU A 66 9.57 -2.20 10.43
CA LEU A 66 9.04 -2.21 9.08
C LEU A 66 8.10 -3.40 8.90
N GLU A 67 6.86 -3.13 8.51
CA GLU A 67 5.93 -4.17 8.06
C GLU A 67 6.36 -4.66 6.68
N VAL A 68 6.55 -5.96 6.49
CA VAL A 68 6.97 -6.52 5.20
C VAL A 68 5.82 -6.69 4.20
N GLY A 69 4.58 -6.64 4.67
CA GLY A 69 3.39 -6.82 3.82
C GLY A 69 2.09 -6.71 4.60
N ASN A 70 0.98 -6.61 3.88
CA ASN A 70 -0.34 -6.49 4.48
C ASN A 70 -1.37 -7.41 3.83
N TYR A 71 -2.49 -7.60 4.52
CA TYR A 71 -3.62 -8.33 3.95
C TYR A 71 -4.39 -7.45 2.97
N LYS A 72 -4.47 -7.89 1.70
CA LYS A 72 -5.36 -7.32 0.69
C LYS A 72 -6.55 -8.27 0.49
N GLY A 73 -7.67 -7.95 1.12
CA GLY A 73 -8.83 -8.84 1.18
C GLY A 73 -8.54 -10.05 2.08
N LYS A 74 -8.53 -11.25 1.50
CA LYS A 74 -8.25 -12.51 2.23
C LYS A 74 -6.81 -13.02 2.08
N ALA A 75 -5.99 -12.34 1.27
CA ALA A 75 -4.63 -12.79 0.97
C ALA A 75 -3.60 -11.82 1.55
N TRP A 76 -2.61 -12.35 2.27
CA TRP A 76 -1.43 -11.59 2.64
C TRP A 76 -0.57 -11.33 1.40
N ARG A 77 -0.07 -10.10 1.27
CA ARG A 77 0.72 -9.62 0.13
C ARG A 77 1.94 -8.91 0.67
N GLN A 78 3.12 -9.39 0.29
CA GLN A 78 4.37 -8.69 0.55
C GLN A 78 4.41 -7.36 -0.21
N TYR A 79 5.02 -6.34 0.41
CA TYR A 79 5.35 -5.10 -0.28
C TYR A 79 6.45 -5.32 -1.31
N GLY A 80 6.37 -4.62 -2.44
CA GLY A 80 7.43 -4.63 -3.44
C GLY A 80 8.64 -3.81 -3.00
N ASP A 81 9.80 -4.08 -3.59
CA ASP A 81 11.08 -3.45 -3.25
C ASP A 81 11.02 -1.92 -3.26
N ALA A 82 10.36 -1.31 -4.25
CA ALA A 82 10.25 0.14 -4.37
C ALA A 82 9.43 0.75 -3.22
N THR A 83 8.31 0.11 -2.86
CA THR A 83 7.48 0.51 -1.71
C THR A 83 8.29 0.39 -0.43
N MET A 84 9.00 -0.73 -0.26
CA MET A 84 9.75 -0.95 0.96
C MET A 84 10.94 -0.01 1.11
N LEU A 85 11.63 0.27 0.01
CA LEU A 85 12.68 1.29 0.00
C LEU A 85 12.14 2.67 0.35
N SER A 86 10.91 3.01 -0.09
CA SER A 86 10.26 4.28 0.24
C SER A 86 9.92 4.38 1.73
N ILE A 87 9.28 3.35 2.30
CA ILE A 87 8.95 3.28 3.73
C ILE A 87 10.22 3.36 4.56
N ALA A 88 11.23 2.53 4.26
CA ALA A 88 12.50 2.56 4.98
C ALA A 88 13.16 3.94 4.92
N LYS A 89 13.18 4.60 3.76
CA LYS A 89 13.72 5.97 3.66
C LYS A 89 12.97 6.95 4.56
N HIS A 90 11.64 6.86 4.63
CA HIS A 90 10.81 7.69 5.51
C HIS A 90 11.17 7.48 6.98
N GLU A 91 11.19 6.23 7.44
CA GLU A 91 11.51 5.90 8.84
C GLU A 91 12.94 6.29 9.24
N PHE A 92 13.89 6.14 8.31
CA PHE A 92 15.24 6.65 8.55
C PHE A 92 15.28 8.17 8.67
N GLY A 93 14.40 8.90 7.98
CA GLY A 93 14.27 10.35 8.19
C GLY A 93 13.84 10.69 9.61
N HIS A 94 12.87 9.95 10.17
CA HIS A 94 12.49 10.06 11.58
C HIS A 94 13.62 9.69 12.53
N ALA A 95 14.38 8.63 12.23
CA ALA A 95 15.54 8.25 13.02
C ALA A 95 16.66 9.32 13.03
N LEU A 96 16.74 10.13 11.97
CA LEU A 96 17.62 11.29 11.88
C LEU A 96 17.00 12.58 12.47
N GLY A 97 15.85 12.49 13.12
CA GLY A 97 15.19 13.61 13.80
C GLY A 97 14.36 14.52 12.90
N LEU A 98 14.02 14.10 11.67
CA LEU A 98 13.07 14.82 10.84
C LEU A 98 11.63 14.48 11.24
N GLY A 99 10.77 15.49 11.30
CA GLY A 99 9.32 15.31 11.37
C GLY A 99 8.69 15.17 9.98
N HIS A 100 7.37 15.03 9.94
CA HIS A 100 6.63 15.01 8.69
C HIS A 100 6.74 16.33 7.92
N SER A 101 6.63 16.22 6.60
CA SER A 101 6.57 17.34 5.66
C SER A 101 5.15 17.56 5.18
N ASN A 102 4.77 18.82 4.94
CA ASN A 102 3.50 19.17 4.30
C ASN A 102 3.56 19.11 2.76
N ASN A 103 4.74 18.87 2.18
CA ASN A 103 4.92 18.79 0.74
C ASN A 103 4.77 17.33 0.26
N ARG A 104 3.75 17.05 -0.56
CA ARG A 104 3.48 15.72 -1.14
C ARG A 104 4.62 15.10 -1.94
N ARG A 105 5.59 15.91 -2.40
CA ARG A 105 6.76 15.43 -3.15
C ARG A 105 7.97 15.12 -2.25
N ASP A 106 7.85 15.37 -0.95
CA ASP A 106 8.90 15.09 0.03
C ASP A 106 8.77 13.65 0.53
N ILE A 107 9.90 12.97 0.70
CA ILE A 107 9.93 11.61 1.25
C ILE A 107 9.34 11.57 2.66
N MET A 108 9.39 12.68 3.41
CA MET A 108 8.81 12.81 4.75
C MET A 108 7.31 13.16 4.75
N TYR A 109 6.62 13.12 3.61
CA TYR A 109 5.16 13.29 3.58
C TYR A 109 4.47 12.03 4.13
N PRO A 110 3.45 12.13 5.00
CA PRO A 110 2.88 11.01 5.76
C PRO A 110 1.94 10.09 4.95
N GLU A 111 2.13 9.96 3.62
CA GLU A 111 1.29 9.12 2.78
C GLU A 111 1.61 7.63 2.93
N TYR A 112 2.88 7.29 3.16
CA TYR A 112 3.34 5.91 3.29
C TYR A 112 3.12 5.32 4.70
N GLU A 113 2.74 6.14 5.67
CA GLU A 113 2.16 5.69 6.94
C GLU A 113 0.74 5.16 6.77
N LEU A 114 0.13 5.29 5.60
CA LEU A 114 -1.14 4.66 5.30
C LEU A 114 -0.85 3.46 4.41
N ARG A 115 -1.08 2.25 4.94
CA ARG A 115 -1.11 0.99 4.18
C ARG A 115 -1.78 1.27 2.85
N ASP A 116 -1.12 0.86 1.77
CA ASP A 116 -1.55 1.03 0.38
C ASP A 116 -2.81 0.19 0.12
N ASN A 117 -3.88 0.65 0.75
CA ASN A 117 -5.21 0.13 0.77
C ASN A 117 -5.82 0.62 -0.53
N ILE A 118 -6.17 -0.32 -1.41
CA ILE A 118 -7.14 -0.03 -2.46
C ILE A 118 -8.34 0.56 -1.71
N ASN A 119 -8.56 1.88 -1.85
CA ASN A 119 -9.40 2.67 -0.96
C ASN A 119 -10.63 1.87 -0.49
N PRO A 120 -10.66 1.33 0.74
CA PRO A 120 -11.81 0.57 1.24
C PRO A 120 -13.05 1.46 1.28
N LEU A 121 -12.84 2.79 1.32
CA LEU A 121 -13.87 3.81 1.14
C LEU A 121 -14.51 3.77 -0.25
N LEU A 122 -13.75 3.53 -1.33
CA LEU A 122 -14.29 3.43 -2.70
C LEU A 122 -15.10 2.14 -2.85
N LEU A 123 -14.58 1.00 -2.37
CA LEU A 123 -15.29 -0.27 -2.46
C LEU A 123 -16.54 -0.31 -1.55
N SER A 124 -16.48 0.28 -0.36
CA SER A 124 -17.63 0.33 0.55
C SER A 124 -18.69 1.35 0.10
N LYS A 125 -18.27 2.53 -0.40
CA LYS A 125 -19.18 3.58 -0.87
C LYS A 125 -19.86 3.21 -2.19
N TYR A 126 -19.11 2.60 -3.12
CA TYR A 126 -19.63 2.28 -4.47
C TYR A 126 -19.93 0.78 -4.67
N GLY A 127 -19.73 -0.07 -3.66
CA GLY A 127 -19.94 -1.51 -3.78
C GLY A 127 -21.36 -1.89 -4.21
N ASN A 128 -22.37 -1.17 -3.71
CA ASN A 128 -23.76 -1.38 -4.12
C ASN A 128 -24.01 -0.96 -5.58
N VAL A 129 -23.38 0.13 -6.02
CA VAL A 129 -23.48 0.62 -7.41
C VAL A 129 -22.82 -0.37 -8.37
N LEU A 130 -21.63 -0.87 -8.01
CA LEU A 130 -20.90 -1.87 -8.82
C LEU A 130 -21.68 -3.19 -8.93
N ARG A 131 -22.33 -3.64 -7.85
CA ARG A 131 -23.21 -4.83 -7.89
C ARG A 131 -24.41 -4.62 -8.80
N LEU A 132 -25.09 -3.48 -8.70
CA LEU A 132 -26.23 -3.15 -9.56
C LEU A 132 -25.82 -3.08 -11.03
N ALA A 133 -24.68 -2.44 -11.33
CA ALA A 133 -24.12 -2.40 -12.68
C ALA A 133 -23.81 -3.81 -13.21
N GLY A 134 -23.27 -4.69 -12.38
CA GLY A 134 -23.03 -6.10 -12.72
C GLY A 134 -24.31 -6.86 -13.05
N PHE A 135 -25.36 -6.72 -12.23
CA PHE A 135 -26.67 -7.35 -12.49
C PHE A 135 -27.33 -6.80 -13.76
N ALA A 136 -27.25 -5.49 -14.00
CA ALA A 136 -27.78 -4.87 -15.21
C ALA A 136 -27.07 -5.39 -16.47
N ALA A 137 -25.73 -5.46 -16.44
CA ALA A 137 -24.94 -6.02 -17.54
C ALA A 137 -25.29 -7.49 -17.81
N LEU A 138 -25.47 -8.30 -16.76
CA LEU A 138 -25.88 -9.70 -16.89
C LEU A 138 -27.28 -9.82 -17.51
N ALA A 139 -28.23 -9.00 -17.09
CA ALA A 139 -29.59 -8.97 -17.66
C ALA A 139 -29.57 -8.62 -19.15
N VAL A 140 -28.74 -7.64 -19.56
CA VAL A 140 -28.57 -7.27 -20.96
C VAL A 140 -27.98 -8.42 -21.77
N LEU A 141 -26.94 -9.09 -21.27
CA LEU A 141 -26.33 -10.24 -21.96
C LEU A 141 -27.31 -11.42 -22.10
N LEU A 142 -28.10 -11.70 -21.08
CA LEU A 142 -29.14 -12.74 -21.13
C LEU A 142 -30.23 -12.38 -22.15
N TYR A 143 -30.70 -11.13 -22.16
CA TYR A 143 -31.67 -10.65 -23.13
C TYR A 143 -31.16 -10.78 -24.57
N LEU A 144 -29.93 -10.34 -24.83
CA LEU A 144 -29.30 -10.46 -26.14
C LEU A 144 -29.12 -11.93 -26.56
N GLY A 145 -28.72 -12.81 -25.63
CA GLY A 145 -28.59 -14.24 -25.88
C GLY A 145 -29.92 -14.92 -26.23
N ILE A 146 -30.98 -14.62 -25.49
CA ILE A 146 -32.33 -15.14 -25.75
C ILE A 146 -32.85 -14.62 -27.09
N SER A 147 -32.69 -13.32 -27.36
CA SER A 147 -33.09 -12.68 -28.63
C SER A 147 -32.37 -13.31 -29.82
N TRP A 148 -31.07 -13.57 -29.69
CA TRP A 148 -30.28 -14.25 -30.72
C TRP A 148 -30.76 -15.68 -30.98
N LEU A 149 -31.05 -16.46 -29.94
CA LEU A 149 -31.61 -17.81 -30.06
C LEU A 149 -32.97 -17.79 -30.77
N HIS A 150 -33.85 -16.84 -30.43
CA HIS A 150 -35.16 -16.68 -31.06
C HIS A 150 -35.04 -16.30 -32.54
N SER A 151 -34.18 -15.34 -32.86
CA SER A 151 -33.86 -14.94 -34.24
C SER A 151 -33.31 -16.10 -35.06
N ARG A 152 -32.46 -16.95 -34.48
CA ARG A 152 -31.90 -18.12 -35.16
C ARG A 152 -32.97 -19.18 -35.45
N LYS A 153 -33.89 -19.44 -34.52
CA LYS A 153 -35.04 -20.34 -34.75
C LYS A 153 -35.96 -19.81 -35.85
N LYS A 154 -36.31 -18.52 -35.81
CA LYS A 154 -37.17 -17.89 -36.82
C LYS A 154 -36.54 -17.94 -38.21
N ARG A 155 -35.22 -17.70 -38.33
CA ARG A 155 -34.49 -17.84 -39.60
C ARG A 155 -34.57 -19.26 -40.15
N LYS A 156 -34.30 -20.29 -39.35
CA LYS A 156 -34.42 -21.69 -39.80
C LYS A 156 -35.83 -22.02 -40.32
N ILE A 157 -36.87 -21.58 -39.62
CA ILE A 157 -38.26 -21.80 -40.05
C ILE A 157 -38.55 -21.11 -41.38
N LEU A 158 -38.05 -19.89 -41.58
CA LEU A 158 -38.23 -19.17 -42.84
C LEU A 158 -37.43 -19.79 -43.99
N GLU A 159 -36.19 -20.22 -43.74
CA GLU A 159 -35.37 -20.94 -44.72
C GLU A 159 -36.03 -22.26 -45.16
N GLU A 160 -36.56 -23.05 -44.22
CA GLU A 160 -37.31 -24.27 -44.54
C GLU A 160 -38.61 -24.02 -45.32
N LYS A 161 -39.26 -22.87 -45.10
CA LYS A 161 -40.54 -22.52 -45.72
C LYS A 161 -40.41 -21.90 -47.11
N TYR A 162 -39.33 -21.16 -47.38
CA TYR A 162 -39.19 -20.34 -48.59
C TYR A 162 -37.97 -20.68 -49.45
N LEU A 163 -37.03 -21.51 -48.98
CA LEU A 163 -35.80 -21.87 -49.70
C LEU A 163 -35.67 -23.40 -49.94
N LYS A 164 -36.74 -24.16 -49.73
CA LYS A 164 -36.96 -25.51 -50.27
C LYS A 164 -37.94 -25.44 -51.43
#